data_AF-G9EJD5-F1
#
_entry.id   AF-G9EJD5-F1
#
_cell.length_a   1.000
_cell.length_b   1.000
_cell.length_c   1.000
_cell.angle_alpha   90.00
_cell.angle_beta   90.00
_cell.angle_gamma   90.00
#
_symmetry.space_group_name_H-M   'P 1'
#
loop_
_entity.id
_entity.type
_entity.pdbx_description
1 polymer ?
#
loop_
_entity_poly.entity_id
_entity_poly.type
_entity_poly.pdbx_seq_one_letter_code
_entity_poly.pdbx_strand_id
1 'polypeptide(L)'
;MVVQGAVNPDEFYVHKPGLQAGKPAIIRKNLGSKALKMVYCDDSTQNRRVKVVDVAPTESRLFSLTADEVERLAQQALIIEKHYGRPMDIEWAKDGTNGKLYILQARPETVKSRDNKQILERYTLQQKSEVLAEGRSIGQRIGQGVARIIKDVSEMDRVQPGDVLISDMTDPDWEPVMKRAAAIVTNRGGRTCHAAIIARELGIPAVVGCGDATKTIRDGDKVTISCAEGDTGFVYAGLLPFERACLDVETMPELPMKVMLNVGNPERAFTFQSIPNSGVGLARLEFLISNTIGIHPRALLDFDHLEDKELKSFISEKTAAYASPVEYYIERLKEGIATIAAAFYPKPVIVRLSDFKSNEYANLTGGSLYEPHEENPMLGFRGASRYVSPEFEACFALECKAVRRVREEMGLTNVEVMIPFVRTVAEAKSVIEALKQNGLERGKHGLRVIMMCELPSNALLATEFLKYFDGFSIGSNDLTQLTLGLDRDSGLVAAQFDERNDAVKALLHMAIVACKSAGKYIGICGQGPSDHQDFAQWLMKEGIESVSLNPDSVLETCLFLAKQ
;
A
#
# COMPACT_ATOMS: atom_id res chain seq x y z
N MET A 1 -13.74 -23.86 -12.85
CA MET A 1 -12.59 -23.09 -13.39
C MET A 1 -12.01 -22.13 -12.37
N VAL A 2 -12.79 -21.21 -11.79
CA VAL A 2 -12.30 -20.27 -10.74
C VAL A 2 -11.74 -21.04 -9.53
N VAL A 3 -12.51 -21.97 -8.97
CA VAL A 3 -12.09 -22.83 -7.84
C VAL A 3 -10.81 -23.64 -8.14
N GLN A 4 -10.55 -23.95 -9.41
CA GLN A 4 -9.39 -24.73 -9.85
C GLN A 4 -8.16 -23.85 -10.16
N GLY A 5 -8.27 -22.52 -10.05
CA GLY A 5 -7.19 -21.60 -10.45
C GLY A 5 -6.95 -21.54 -11.97
N ALA A 6 -7.84 -22.11 -12.78
CA ALA A 6 -7.66 -22.23 -14.24
C ALA A 6 -7.96 -20.92 -15.01
N VAL A 7 -8.46 -19.89 -14.32
CA VAL A 7 -8.76 -18.57 -14.88
C VAL A 7 -8.45 -17.51 -13.83
N ASN A 8 -7.97 -16.34 -14.26
CA ASN A 8 -7.80 -15.18 -13.39
C ASN A 8 -9.13 -14.39 -13.32
N PRO A 9 -9.88 -14.46 -12.21
CA PRO A 9 -11.21 -13.89 -12.09
C PRO A 9 -11.17 -12.40 -11.73
N ASP A 10 -12.32 -11.73 -11.80
CA ASP A 10 -12.46 -10.45 -11.12
C ASP A 10 -12.43 -10.64 -9.60
N GLU A 11 -11.84 -9.69 -8.89
CA GLU A 11 -11.78 -9.70 -7.44
C GLU A 11 -12.46 -8.45 -6.87
N PHE A 12 -13.26 -8.65 -5.83
CA PHE A 12 -14.00 -7.59 -5.16
C PHE A 12 -13.77 -7.66 -3.66
N TYR A 13 -13.49 -6.52 -3.04
CA TYR A 13 -13.40 -6.40 -1.58
C TYR A 13 -14.55 -5.54 -1.09
N VAL A 14 -15.25 -6.02 -0.06
CA VAL A 14 -16.43 -5.36 0.51
C VAL A 14 -16.22 -5.12 2.00
N HIS A 15 -16.41 -3.88 2.45
CA HIS A 15 -16.28 -3.47 3.83
C HIS A 15 -17.52 -3.86 4.65
N LYS A 16 -17.38 -4.87 5.53
CA LYS A 16 -18.49 -5.43 6.30
C LYS A 16 -19.30 -4.38 7.10
N PRO A 17 -18.68 -3.47 7.89
CA PRO A 17 -19.43 -2.43 8.61
C PRO A 17 -20.19 -1.48 7.69
N GLY A 18 -19.60 -1.09 6.56
CA GLY A 18 -20.27 -0.23 5.56
C GLY A 18 -21.51 -0.90 4.96
N LEU A 19 -21.38 -2.19 4.63
CA LEU A 19 -22.48 -2.99 4.08
C LEU A 19 -23.62 -3.16 5.10
N GLN A 20 -23.30 -3.40 6.36
CA GLN A 20 -24.28 -3.48 7.46
C GLN A 20 -25.00 -2.14 7.70
N ALA A 21 -24.32 -1.02 7.45
CA ALA A 21 -24.90 0.32 7.54
C ALA A 21 -25.71 0.72 6.28
N GLY A 22 -25.87 -0.18 5.31
CA GLY A 22 -26.60 0.09 4.06
C GLY A 22 -25.92 1.11 3.15
N LYS A 23 -24.60 1.29 3.29
CA LYS A 23 -23.81 2.20 2.44
C LYS A 23 -23.09 1.42 1.34
N PRO A 24 -22.75 2.07 0.21
CA PRO A 24 -21.87 1.48 -0.79
C PRO A 24 -20.56 1.00 -0.14
N ALA A 25 -20.29 -0.30 -0.25
CA ALA A 25 -19.30 -0.96 0.58
C ALA A 25 -18.15 -1.61 -0.21
N ILE A 26 -18.21 -1.58 -1.54
CA ILE A 26 -17.11 -2.07 -2.38
C ILE A 26 -15.93 -1.10 -2.27
N ILE A 27 -14.85 -1.55 -1.64
CA ILE A 27 -13.64 -0.75 -1.39
C ILE A 27 -12.54 -1.01 -2.41
N ARG A 28 -12.57 -2.13 -3.13
CA ARG A 28 -11.59 -2.45 -4.17
C ARG A 28 -12.20 -3.32 -5.25
N LYS A 29 -11.88 -3.01 -6.51
CA LYS A 29 -12.19 -3.83 -7.68
C LYS A 29 -10.89 -4.15 -8.43
N ASN A 30 -10.70 -5.42 -8.77
CA ASN A 30 -9.61 -5.87 -9.63
C ASN A 30 -10.20 -6.60 -10.82
N LEU A 31 -9.84 -6.17 -12.03
CA LEU A 31 -10.34 -6.76 -13.26
C LEU A 31 -9.46 -7.97 -13.60
N GLY A 32 -10.05 -9.16 -13.59
CA GLY A 32 -9.37 -10.38 -14.02
C GLY A 32 -9.22 -10.43 -15.53
N SER A 33 -8.17 -11.10 -16.02
CA SER A 33 -8.00 -11.29 -17.47
C SER A 33 -9.13 -12.09 -18.09
N LYS A 34 -9.79 -12.97 -17.31
CA LYS A 34 -10.95 -13.77 -17.71
C LYS A 34 -10.77 -14.41 -19.10
N ALA A 35 -9.59 -14.95 -19.40
CA ALA A 35 -9.25 -15.41 -20.74
C ALA A 35 -10.14 -16.58 -21.23
N LEU A 36 -10.58 -17.45 -20.32
CA LEU A 36 -11.31 -18.68 -20.64
C LEU A 36 -12.61 -18.78 -19.83
N LYS A 37 -13.65 -19.35 -20.44
CA LYS A 37 -14.90 -19.72 -19.75
C LYS A 37 -15.34 -21.15 -20.09
N MET A 38 -16.05 -21.78 -19.16
CA MET A 38 -16.66 -23.10 -19.36
C MET A 38 -18.12 -22.93 -19.77
N VAL A 39 -18.53 -23.59 -20.85
CA VAL A 39 -19.90 -23.55 -21.38
C VAL A 39 -20.42 -24.96 -21.61
N TYR A 40 -21.74 -25.12 -21.71
CA TYR A 40 -22.34 -26.42 -22.06
C TYR A 40 -21.92 -26.86 -23.47
N CYS A 41 -21.83 -28.17 -23.65
CA CYS A 41 -21.60 -28.74 -24.98
C CYS A 41 -22.95 -28.98 -25.65
N ASP A 42 -23.15 -28.41 -26.84
CA ASP A 42 -24.38 -28.57 -27.63
C ASP A 42 -24.39 -29.89 -28.44
N ASP A 43 -23.26 -30.61 -28.47
CA ASP A 43 -23.07 -31.80 -29.29
C ASP A 43 -23.25 -33.08 -28.45
N SER A 44 -24.41 -33.71 -28.60
CA SER A 44 -24.77 -34.98 -27.95
C SER A 44 -23.92 -36.18 -28.39
N THR A 45 -23.10 -36.05 -29.43
CA THR A 45 -22.23 -37.14 -29.94
C THR A 45 -20.89 -37.23 -29.20
N GLN A 46 -20.47 -36.18 -28.51
CA GLN A 46 -19.29 -36.20 -27.66
C GLN A 46 -19.70 -36.57 -26.23
N ASN A 47 -18.98 -37.50 -25.61
CA ASN A 47 -19.23 -37.95 -24.22
C ASN A 47 -18.86 -36.87 -23.15
N ARG A 48 -18.85 -35.58 -23.53
CA ARG A 48 -18.44 -34.42 -22.73
C ARG A 48 -19.61 -33.46 -22.57
N ARG A 49 -20.02 -33.17 -21.32
CA ARG A 49 -21.15 -32.28 -21.00
C ARG A 49 -20.80 -30.78 -21.05
N VAL A 50 -19.51 -30.44 -20.98
CA VAL A 50 -19.00 -29.07 -20.97
C VAL A 50 -17.77 -28.94 -21.85
N LYS A 51 -17.52 -27.73 -22.38
CA LYS A 51 -16.33 -27.36 -23.13
C LYS A 51 -15.76 -26.04 -22.61
N VAL A 52 -14.45 -25.84 -22.75
CA VAL A 52 -13.77 -24.57 -22.42
C VAL A 52 -13.59 -23.78 -23.71
N VAL A 53 -13.92 -22.50 -23.68
CA VAL A 53 -13.84 -21.57 -24.81
C VAL A 53 -13.18 -20.27 -24.39
N ASP A 54 -12.60 -19.55 -25.34
CA ASP A 54 -12.08 -18.20 -25.11
C ASP A 54 -13.21 -17.21 -24.81
N VAL A 55 -12.94 -16.25 -23.94
CA VAL A 55 -13.83 -15.11 -23.68
C VAL A 55 -13.52 -14.02 -24.69
N ALA A 56 -14.56 -13.43 -25.28
CA ALA A 56 -14.39 -12.34 -26.22
C ALA A 56 -13.72 -11.13 -25.53
N PRO A 57 -12.80 -10.41 -26.20
CA PRO A 57 -12.13 -9.25 -25.60
C PRO A 57 -13.09 -8.16 -25.08
N THR A 58 -14.26 -8.01 -25.70
CA THR A 58 -15.30 -7.07 -25.27
C THR A 58 -15.96 -7.48 -23.95
N GLU A 59 -16.00 -8.78 -23.64
CA GLU A 59 -16.49 -9.31 -22.36
C GLU A 59 -15.39 -9.32 -21.29
N SER A 60 -14.17 -9.73 -21.66
CA SER A 60 -13.07 -9.90 -20.70
C SER A 60 -12.61 -8.56 -20.10
N ARG A 61 -12.81 -7.46 -20.84
CA ARG A 61 -12.49 -6.08 -20.41
C ARG A 61 -13.53 -5.47 -19.47
N LEU A 62 -14.64 -6.15 -19.19
CA LEU A 62 -15.68 -5.70 -18.28
C LEU A 62 -15.72 -6.55 -17.01
N PHE A 63 -16.27 -6.00 -15.93
CA PHE A 63 -16.53 -6.76 -14.72
C PHE A 63 -17.66 -7.76 -14.95
N SER A 64 -17.46 -8.99 -14.47
CA SER A 64 -18.41 -10.10 -14.56
C SER A 64 -19.66 -9.92 -13.68
N LEU A 65 -19.59 -9.06 -12.68
CA LEU A 65 -20.69 -8.69 -11.80
C LEU A 65 -20.87 -7.18 -11.72
N THR A 66 -22.12 -6.75 -11.53
CA THR A 66 -22.43 -5.35 -11.18
C THR A 66 -22.16 -5.08 -9.70
N ALA A 67 -22.06 -3.80 -9.32
CA ALA A 67 -21.86 -3.42 -7.91
C ALA A 67 -22.98 -3.95 -6.99
N ASP A 68 -24.24 -3.85 -7.43
CA ASP A 68 -25.40 -4.37 -6.69
C ASP A 68 -25.34 -5.91 -6.53
N GLU A 69 -24.86 -6.63 -7.55
CA GLU A 69 -24.66 -8.09 -7.44
C GLU A 69 -23.58 -8.46 -6.43
N VAL A 70 -22.46 -7.74 -6.44
CA VAL A 70 -21.38 -7.93 -5.46
C VAL A 70 -21.86 -7.65 -4.04
N GLU A 71 -22.60 -6.57 -3.82
CA GLU A 71 -23.11 -6.23 -2.49
C GLU A 71 -24.17 -7.21 -1.99
N ARG A 72 -25.08 -7.69 -2.87
CA ARG A 72 -26.04 -8.75 -2.53
C ARG A 72 -25.34 -10.06 -2.18
N LEU A 73 -24.30 -10.46 -2.93
CA LEU A 73 -23.49 -11.64 -2.58
C LEU A 73 -22.80 -11.46 -1.22
N ALA A 74 -22.21 -10.29 -0.96
CA ALA A 74 -21.58 -9.99 0.32
C ALA A 74 -22.58 -10.01 1.49
N GLN A 75 -23.83 -9.56 1.28
CA GLN A 75 -24.90 -9.68 2.28
C GLN A 75 -25.21 -11.14 2.60
N GLN A 76 -25.31 -12.01 1.59
CA GLN A 76 -25.50 -13.45 1.82
C GLN A 76 -24.32 -14.05 2.59
N ALA A 77 -23.08 -13.67 2.23
CA ALA A 77 -21.89 -14.13 2.94
C ALA A 77 -21.89 -13.74 4.42
N LEU A 78 -22.33 -12.52 4.77
CA LEU A 78 -22.48 -12.09 6.17
C LEU A 78 -23.56 -12.88 6.93
N ILE A 79 -24.68 -13.19 6.28
CA ILE A 79 -25.74 -14.01 6.89
C ILE A 79 -25.22 -15.42 7.20
N ILE A 80 -24.50 -16.02 6.24
CA ILE A 80 -23.89 -17.34 6.39
C ILE A 80 -22.82 -17.33 7.49
N GLU A 81 -21.87 -16.39 7.45
CA GLU A 81 -20.84 -16.25 8.49
C GLU A 81 -21.46 -16.08 9.89
N LYS A 82 -22.49 -15.24 10.02
CA LYS A 82 -23.22 -15.02 11.29
C LYS A 82 -23.92 -16.29 11.76
N HIS A 83 -24.50 -17.08 10.86
CA HIS A 83 -25.17 -18.34 11.19
C HIS A 83 -24.18 -19.39 11.73
N TYR A 84 -23.00 -19.52 11.12
CA TYR A 84 -21.98 -20.51 11.52
C TYR A 84 -21.02 -20.01 12.61
N GLY A 85 -21.01 -18.71 12.91
CA GLY A 85 -20.19 -18.09 13.95
C GLY A 85 -18.68 -18.15 13.68
N ARG A 86 -18.27 -18.29 12.42
CA ARG A 86 -16.86 -18.44 12.01
C ARG A 86 -16.67 -18.01 10.54
N PRO A 87 -15.44 -17.68 10.11
CA PRO A 87 -15.15 -17.40 8.71
C PRO A 87 -15.55 -18.55 7.78
N MET A 88 -16.12 -18.21 6.61
CA MET A 88 -16.68 -19.18 5.67
C MET A 88 -16.10 -18.99 4.26
N ASP A 89 -15.78 -20.10 3.60
CA ASP A 89 -15.53 -20.24 2.17
C ASP A 89 -16.85 -20.62 1.47
N ILE A 90 -17.26 -19.85 0.46
CA ILE A 90 -18.59 -19.91 -0.14
C ILE A 90 -18.49 -19.94 -1.66
N GLU A 91 -19.06 -20.96 -2.28
CA GLU A 91 -19.24 -21.06 -3.72
C GLU A 91 -20.63 -20.57 -4.11
N TRP A 92 -20.71 -19.80 -5.19
CA TRP A 92 -21.95 -19.20 -5.68
C TRP A 92 -22.02 -19.25 -7.21
N ALA A 93 -23.22 -19.05 -7.75
CA ALA A 93 -23.46 -18.91 -9.18
C ALA A 93 -24.53 -17.86 -9.49
N LYS A 94 -24.37 -17.20 -10.63
CA LYS A 94 -25.41 -16.37 -11.26
C LYS A 94 -26.03 -17.17 -12.40
N ASP A 95 -27.34 -17.38 -12.34
CA ASP A 95 -28.06 -18.09 -13.40
C ASP A 95 -28.25 -17.16 -14.60
N GLY A 96 -27.73 -17.57 -15.77
CA GLY A 96 -27.80 -16.79 -17.00
C GLY A 96 -29.21 -16.64 -17.59
N THR A 97 -30.18 -17.44 -17.16
CA THR A 97 -31.56 -17.39 -17.68
C THR A 97 -32.45 -16.42 -16.91
N ASN A 98 -32.30 -16.36 -15.58
CA ASN A 98 -33.15 -15.55 -14.71
C ASN A 98 -32.38 -14.43 -13.97
N GLY A 99 -31.05 -14.40 -14.08
CA GLY A 99 -30.18 -13.38 -13.47
C GLY A 99 -30.03 -13.49 -11.95
N LYS A 100 -30.60 -14.51 -11.29
CA LYS A 100 -30.54 -14.66 -9.84
C LYS A 100 -29.22 -15.27 -9.37
N LEU A 101 -28.83 -14.90 -8.15
CA LEU A 101 -27.66 -15.41 -7.46
C LEU A 101 -28.06 -16.58 -6.55
N TYR A 102 -27.31 -17.67 -6.61
CA TYR A 102 -27.49 -18.89 -5.83
C TYR A 102 -26.21 -19.23 -5.08
N ILE A 103 -26.34 -19.70 -3.84
CA ILE A 103 -25.23 -20.27 -3.07
C ILE A 103 -25.20 -21.77 -3.35
N LEU A 104 -24.05 -22.27 -3.80
CA LEU A 104 -23.85 -23.67 -4.18
C LEU A 104 -23.28 -24.50 -3.03
N GLN A 105 -22.31 -23.93 -2.31
CA GLN A 105 -21.62 -24.58 -1.20
C GLN A 105 -21.17 -23.54 -0.18
N ALA A 106 -21.15 -23.90 1.11
CA ALA A 106 -20.55 -23.09 2.16
C ALA A 106 -19.85 -24.02 3.16
N ARG A 107 -18.58 -23.74 3.47
CA ARG A 107 -17.76 -24.51 4.41
C ARG A 107 -16.87 -23.59 5.25
N PRO A 108 -16.42 -23.99 6.46
CA PRO A 108 -15.50 -23.18 7.24
C PRO A 108 -14.19 -22.90 6.48
N GLU A 109 -13.70 -21.67 6.58
CA GLU A 109 -12.38 -21.30 6.09
C GLU A 109 -11.29 -21.88 7.02
N THR A 110 -10.23 -22.47 6.47
CA THR A 110 -9.26 -23.28 7.22
C THR A 110 -7.88 -22.64 7.36
N VAL A 111 -7.49 -21.68 6.51
CA VAL A 111 -6.14 -21.10 6.48
C VAL A 111 -5.96 -20.04 7.57
N LYS A 112 -6.90 -19.10 7.72
CA LYS A 112 -6.80 -18.03 8.75
C LYS A 112 -7.21 -18.48 10.15
N SER A 113 -7.76 -19.69 10.28
CA SER A 113 -8.11 -20.27 11.59
C SER A 113 -6.90 -20.65 12.44
N ARG A 114 -5.69 -20.71 11.86
CA ARG A 114 -4.44 -21.10 12.53
C ARG A 114 -3.45 -19.96 12.78
N ASP A 115 -3.70 -18.76 12.24
CA ASP A 115 -2.87 -17.59 12.52
C ASP A 115 -3.15 -17.09 13.94
N ASN A 116 -2.22 -17.37 14.86
CA ASN A 116 -2.15 -16.64 16.13
C ASN A 116 -1.76 -15.19 15.81
N LYS A 117 -2.76 -14.35 15.53
CA LYS A 117 -2.66 -12.90 15.21
C LYS A 117 -1.95 -12.05 16.28
N GLN A 118 -1.49 -12.65 17.38
CA GLN A 118 -0.98 -11.95 18.57
C GLN A 118 0.54 -11.84 18.63
N ILE A 119 1.31 -12.64 17.86
CA ILE A 119 2.77 -12.64 17.96
C ILE A 119 3.38 -12.04 16.69
N LEU A 120 3.98 -10.86 16.84
CA LEU A 120 4.81 -10.26 15.79
C LEU A 120 6.26 -10.72 15.99
N GLU A 121 6.87 -11.28 14.95
CA GLU A 121 8.23 -11.80 15.01
C GLU A 121 9.20 -10.86 14.27
N ARG A 122 10.25 -10.44 14.96
CA ARG A 122 11.41 -9.77 14.37
C ARG A 122 12.62 -10.69 14.39
N TYR A 123 13.36 -10.70 13.31
CA TYR A 123 14.62 -11.41 13.19
C TYR A 123 15.74 -10.39 13.04
N THR A 124 16.78 -10.47 13.87
CA THR A 124 17.96 -9.59 13.79
C THR A 124 19.21 -10.44 13.67
N LEU A 125 19.93 -10.29 12.56
CA LEU A 125 21.19 -10.99 12.34
C LEU A 125 22.29 -10.37 13.22
N GLN A 126 22.93 -11.16 14.09
CA GLN A 126 23.93 -10.63 15.03
C GLN A 126 25.31 -10.45 14.39
N GLN A 127 25.61 -11.20 13.34
CA GLN A 127 26.91 -11.21 12.66
C GLN A 127 26.70 -11.40 11.16
N LYS A 128 27.53 -10.75 10.35
CA LYS A 128 27.55 -10.95 8.89
C LYS A 128 28.75 -11.79 8.48
N SER A 129 28.60 -12.57 7.42
CA SER A 129 29.69 -13.31 6.78
C SER A 129 29.75 -12.96 5.29
N GLU A 130 30.53 -13.74 4.53
CA GLU A 130 30.61 -13.62 3.07
C GLU A 130 29.23 -13.82 2.43
N VAL A 131 28.87 -12.91 1.53
CA VAL A 131 27.63 -12.97 0.73
C VAL A 131 27.88 -13.87 -0.47
N LEU A 132 27.16 -15.00 -0.53
CA LEU A 132 27.25 -15.97 -1.63
C LEU A 132 26.31 -15.62 -2.79
N ALA A 133 25.18 -15.00 -2.47
CA ALA A 133 24.22 -14.49 -3.44
C ALA A 133 23.37 -13.38 -2.79
N GLU A 134 22.89 -12.47 -3.62
CA GLU A 134 21.91 -11.46 -3.22
C GLU A 134 20.76 -11.43 -4.22
N GLY A 135 19.59 -11.05 -3.75
CA GLY A 135 18.40 -10.96 -4.58
C GLY A 135 17.30 -10.17 -3.89
N ARG A 136 16.06 -10.33 -4.35
CA ARG A 136 14.93 -9.65 -3.75
C ARG A 136 14.42 -10.41 -2.53
N SER A 137 14.32 -9.71 -1.41
CA SER A 137 13.78 -10.23 -0.16
C SER A 137 12.27 -10.46 -0.24
N ILE A 138 11.81 -11.62 0.22
CA ILE A 138 10.40 -11.98 0.39
C ILE A 138 10.16 -12.31 1.85
N GLY A 139 9.45 -11.40 2.53
CA GLY A 139 9.25 -11.48 3.99
C GLY A 139 10.33 -10.71 4.75
N GLN A 140 10.38 -10.93 6.07
CA GLN A 140 11.35 -10.29 6.98
C GLN A 140 11.99 -11.28 7.96
N ARG A 141 11.88 -12.59 7.66
CA ARG A 141 12.40 -13.67 8.51
C ARG A 141 13.84 -14.00 8.14
N ILE A 142 14.51 -14.73 9.03
CA ILE A 142 15.80 -15.34 8.75
C ILE A 142 15.62 -16.86 8.80
N GLY A 143 16.12 -17.55 7.78
CA GLY A 143 16.09 -19.00 7.69
C GLY A 143 17.51 -19.53 7.47
N GLN A 144 17.85 -20.68 8.01
CA GLN A 144 19.19 -21.25 7.88
C GLN A 144 19.12 -22.77 7.78
N GLY A 145 20.05 -23.36 7.05
CA GLY A 145 20.06 -24.81 6.81
C GLY A 145 21.14 -25.25 5.84
N VAL A 146 21.03 -26.50 5.41
CA VAL A 146 21.91 -27.07 4.37
C VAL A 146 21.31 -26.75 2.99
N ALA A 147 22.11 -26.18 2.10
CA ALA A 147 21.76 -25.89 0.73
C ALA A 147 21.48 -27.18 -0.05
N ARG A 148 20.30 -27.27 -0.64
CA ARG A 148 19.90 -28.33 -1.56
C ARG A 148 19.57 -27.74 -2.91
N ILE A 149 20.43 -28.01 -3.89
CA ILE A 149 20.24 -27.59 -5.27
C ILE A 149 19.39 -28.64 -5.97
N ILE A 150 18.15 -28.25 -6.26
CA ILE A 150 17.14 -29.09 -6.92
C ILE A 150 16.90 -28.52 -8.31
N LYS A 151 17.11 -29.33 -9.34
CA LYS A 151 16.92 -28.91 -10.74
C LYS A 151 15.56 -29.31 -11.30
N ASP A 152 14.98 -30.39 -10.78
CA ASP A 152 13.79 -31.03 -11.32
C ASP A 152 12.95 -31.65 -10.20
N VAL A 153 11.66 -31.83 -10.48
CA VAL A 153 10.66 -32.41 -9.56
C VAL A 153 11.03 -33.81 -9.09
N SER A 154 11.72 -34.59 -9.92
CA SER A 154 12.19 -35.93 -9.56
C SER A 154 13.21 -35.96 -8.41
N GLU A 155 13.85 -34.84 -8.10
CA GLU A 155 14.87 -34.73 -7.04
C GLU A 155 14.32 -34.26 -5.69
N MET A 156 13.01 -34.05 -5.60
CA MET A 156 12.31 -33.49 -4.43
C MET A 156 12.55 -34.23 -3.11
N ASP A 157 12.81 -35.54 -3.15
CA ASP A 157 13.09 -36.36 -1.97
C ASP A 157 14.43 -36.02 -1.30
N ARG A 158 15.32 -35.28 -1.99
CA ARG A 158 16.60 -34.84 -1.45
C ARG A 158 16.46 -33.73 -0.41
N VAL A 159 15.36 -32.99 -0.42
CA VAL A 159 15.12 -31.88 0.51
C VAL A 159 14.52 -32.40 1.81
N GLN A 160 15.29 -32.29 2.88
CA GLN A 160 14.86 -32.70 4.22
C GLN A 160 14.28 -31.50 5.00
N PRO A 161 13.46 -31.75 6.04
CA PRO A 161 13.01 -30.69 6.94
C PRO A 161 14.17 -29.88 7.51
N GLY A 162 14.15 -28.57 7.32
CA GLY A 162 15.22 -27.66 7.78
C GLY A 162 16.28 -27.32 6.73
N ASP A 163 16.23 -27.93 5.53
CA ASP A 163 17.12 -27.59 4.42
C ASP A 163 16.72 -26.26 3.75
N VAL A 164 17.67 -25.64 3.05
CA VAL A 164 17.44 -24.48 2.18
C VAL A 164 17.27 -24.97 0.76
N LEU A 165 16.09 -24.74 0.19
CA LEU A 165 15.80 -25.11 -1.19
C LEU A 165 16.41 -24.06 -2.15
N ILE A 166 17.29 -24.51 -3.04
CA ILE A 166 17.89 -23.68 -4.08
C ILE A 166 17.52 -24.23 -5.45
N SER A 167 16.94 -23.41 -6.32
CA SER A 167 16.54 -23.82 -7.68
C SER A 167 16.67 -22.67 -8.68
N ASP A 168 16.57 -22.96 -9.98
CA ASP A 168 16.47 -21.90 -11.00
C ASP A 168 15.10 -21.20 -10.94
N MET A 169 14.03 -21.99 -10.83
CA MET A 169 12.63 -21.58 -10.74
C MET A 169 11.81 -22.70 -10.06
N THR A 170 10.58 -22.39 -9.63
CA THR A 170 9.67 -23.36 -9.00
C THR A 170 8.28 -23.26 -9.62
N ASP A 171 7.51 -24.35 -9.54
CA ASP A 171 6.13 -24.46 -10.03
C ASP A 171 5.25 -25.17 -8.97
N PRO A 172 3.91 -25.25 -9.15
CA PRO A 172 2.99 -25.78 -8.13
C PRO A 172 3.29 -27.20 -7.65
N ASP A 173 3.95 -28.04 -8.46
CA ASP A 173 4.30 -29.41 -8.05
C ASP A 173 5.32 -29.42 -6.89
N TRP A 174 5.97 -28.28 -6.62
CA TRP A 174 7.01 -28.11 -5.58
C TRP A 174 6.46 -27.77 -4.20
N GLU A 175 5.16 -27.47 -4.07
CA GLU A 175 4.54 -27.11 -2.81
C GLU A 175 4.81 -28.08 -1.64
N PRO A 176 4.75 -29.42 -1.82
CA PRO A 176 5.01 -30.36 -0.73
C PRO A 176 6.42 -30.22 -0.16
N VAL A 177 7.39 -29.92 -1.02
CA VAL A 177 8.80 -29.76 -0.62
C VAL A 177 9.06 -28.41 0.00
N MET A 178 8.46 -27.35 -0.55
CA MET A 178 8.56 -26.00 0.00
C MET A 178 8.10 -25.94 1.47
N LYS A 179 7.07 -26.70 1.83
CA LYS A 179 6.58 -26.82 3.22
C LYS A 179 7.61 -27.41 4.20
N ARG A 180 8.63 -28.12 3.70
CA ARG A 180 9.70 -28.70 4.53
C ARG A 180 10.93 -27.80 4.61
N ALA A 181 11.09 -26.86 3.67
CA ALA A 181 12.27 -26.02 3.60
C ALA A 181 12.29 -24.95 4.70
N ALA A 182 13.48 -24.64 5.21
CA ALA A 182 13.72 -23.53 6.14
C ALA A 182 13.81 -22.17 5.44
N ALA A 183 14.21 -22.16 4.17
CA ALA A 183 14.25 -20.98 3.30
C ALA A 183 14.24 -21.40 1.83
N ILE A 184 13.89 -20.47 0.94
CA ILE A 184 13.90 -20.69 -0.52
C ILE A 184 14.80 -19.65 -1.21
N VAL A 185 15.64 -20.11 -2.13
CA VAL A 185 16.48 -19.26 -2.97
C VAL A 185 16.25 -19.61 -4.44
N THR A 186 15.95 -18.62 -5.28
CA THR A 186 15.83 -18.85 -6.73
C THR A 186 16.67 -17.88 -7.56
N ASN A 187 17.26 -18.40 -8.63
CA ASN A 187 17.99 -17.58 -9.62
C ASN A 187 17.07 -16.58 -10.29
N ARG A 188 15.87 -17.02 -10.68
CA ARG A 188 14.88 -16.20 -11.40
C ARG A 188 13.65 -15.99 -10.54
N GLY A 189 12.99 -14.86 -10.76
CA GLY A 189 11.73 -14.54 -10.10
C GLY A 189 11.72 -13.14 -9.48
N GLY A 190 10.55 -12.50 -9.53
CA GLY A 190 10.29 -11.23 -8.86
C GLY A 190 9.35 -11.42 -7.67
N ARG A 191 8.85 -10.31 -7.10
CA ARG A 191 7.94 -10.32 -5.94
C ARG A 191 6.63 -11.10 -6.15
N THR A 192 6.26 -11.40 -7.40
CA THR A 192 5.02 -12.09 -7.78
C THR A 192 5.27 -13.49 -8.36
N CYS A 193 6.51 -13.99 -8.33
CA CYS A 193 6.79 -15.34 -8.83
C CYS A 193 6.22 -16.41 -7.90
N HIS A 194 6.06 -17.63 -8.40
CA HIS A 194 5.53 -18.77 -7.67
C HIS A 194 6.23 -18.98 -6.31
N ALA A 195 7.56 -19.03 -6.28
CA ALA A 195 8.35 -19.13 -5.05
C ALA A 195 8.02 -18.00 -4.05
N ALA A 196 7.87 -16.76 -4.54
CA ALA A 196 7.57 -15.62 -3.68
C ALA A 196 6.15 -15.63 -3.11
N ILE A 197 5.17 -16.17 -3.85
CA ILE A 197 3.79 -16.31 -3.39
C ILE A 197 3.73 -17.39 -2.29
N ILE A 198 4.21 -18.59 -2.59
CA ILE A 198 4.18 -19.71 -1.65
C ILE A 198 5.02 -19.42 -0.40
N ALA A 199 6.19 -18.78 -0.54
CA ALA A 199 7.01 -18.39 0.61
C ALA A 199 6.25 -17.47 1.59
N ARG A 200 5.44 -16.53 1.07
CA ARG A 200 4.58 -15.67 1.91
C ARG A 200 3.47 -16.46 2.58
N GLU A 201 2.82 -17.36 1.85
CA GLU A 201 1.72 -18.19 2.38
C GLU A 201 2.20 -19.13 3.48
N LEU A 202 3.40 -19.69 3.34
CA LEU A 202 4.01 -20.60 4.31
C LEU A 202 4.79 -19.87 5.41
N GLY A 203 4.99 -18.56 5.29
CA GLY A 203 5.79 -17.78 6.23
C GLY A 203 7.27 -18.19 6.25
N ILE A 204 7.83 -18.66 5.14
CA ILE A 204 9.25 -19.00 5.04
C ILE A 204 10.01 -17.87 4.33
N PRO A 205 11.22 -17.51 4.77
CA PRO A 205 12.01 -16.47 4.10
C PRO A 205 12.43 -16.94 2.71
N ALA A 206 12.35 -16.04 1.72
CA ALA A 206 12.82 -16.34 0.39
C ALA A 206 13.59 -15.19 -0.25
N VAL A 207 14.63 -15.53 -1.00
CA VAL A 207 15.42 -14.59 -1.81
C VAL A 207 15.30 -15.01 -3.26
N VAL A 208 14.65 -14.19 -4.06
CA VAL A 208 14.31 -14.51 -5.46
C VAL A 208 15.02 -13.56 -6.42
N GLY A 209 15.34 -14.07 -7.61
CA GLY A 209 16.00 -13.26 -8.63
C GLY A 209 17.50 -13.06 -8.37
N CYS A 210 18.16 -14.07 -7.80
CA CYS A 210 19.59 -14.00 -7.46
C CYS A 210 20.53 -14.07 -8.67
N GLY A 211 20.00 -14.35 -9.87
CA GLY A 211 20.80 -14.52 -11.08
C GLY A 211 21.47 -15.90 -11.17
N ASP A 212 22.47 -16.15 -10.34
CA ASP A 212 23.36 -17.32 -10.44
C ASP A 212 23.61 -18.07 -9.13
N ALA A 213 22.69 -17.96 -8.16
CA ALA A 213 22.73 -18.68 -6.88
C ALA A 213 22.96 -20.20 -7.00
N THR A 214 22.42 -20.87 -8.03
CA THR A 214 22.66 -22.31 -8.26
C THR A 214 24.09 -22.65 -8.70
N LYS A 215 24.90 -21.64 -9.04
CA LYS A 215 26.32 -21.78 -9.42
C LYS A 215 27.25 -21.29 -8.31
N THR A 216 26.89 -20.21 -7.62
CA THR A 216 27.72 -19.63 -6.55
C THR A 216 27.67 -20.46 -5.27
N ILE A 217 26.52 -21.06 -4.96
CA ILE A 217 26.33 -21.92 -3.79
C ILE A 217 26.56 -23.38 -4.18
N ARG A 218 27.21 -24.18 -3.32
CA ARG A 218 27.41 -25.61 -3.57
C ARG A 218 26.37 -26.44 -2.82
N ASP A 219 25.96 -27.55 -3.43
CA ASP A 219 25.08 -28.51 -2.76
C ASP A 219 25.74 -29.05 -1.49
N GLY A 220 25.02 -28.98 -0.36
CA GLY A 220 25.56 -29.37 0.95
C GLY A 220 26.17 -28.23 1.76
N ASP A 221 26.30 -27.02 1.22
CA ASP A 221 26.81 -25.86 1.97
C ASP A 221 25.86 -25.47 3.10
N LYS A 222 26.42 -25.00 4.22
CA LYS A 222 25.63 -24.37 5.27
C LYS A 222 25.41 -22.91 4.92
N VAL A 223 24.17 -22.46 4.89
CA VAL A 223 23.83 -21.09 4.48
C VAL A 223 22.77 -20.47 5.39
N THR A 224 22.82 -19.15 5.52
CA THR A 224 21.83 -18.33 6.23
C THR A 224 21.22 -17.32 5.27
N ILE A 225 19.89 -17.29 5.22
CA ILE A 225 19.10 -16.47 4.32
C ILE A 225 18.48 -15.37 5.15
N SER A 226 18.94 -14.13 4.95
CA SER A 226 18.46 -12.96 5.65
C SER A 226 17.52 -12.16 4.77
N CYS A 227 16.25 -12.09 5.17
CA CYS A 227 15.26 -11.18 4.61
C CYS A 227 15.00 -9.98 5.54
N ALA A 228 15.72 -9.89 6.67
CA ALA A 228 15.49 -8.90 7.72
C ALA A 228 16.17 -7.55 7.46
N GLU A 229 16.99 -7.43 6.41
CA GLU A 229 17.84 -6.26 6.14
C GLU A 229 17.25 -5.34 5.04
N GLY A 230 15.93 -5.35 4.89
CA GLY A 230 15.18 -4.48 3.96
C GLY A 230 14.68 -5.21 2.70
N ASP A 231 14.71 -4.50 1.57
CA ASP A 231 14.17 -4.98 0.29
C ASP A 231 15.13 -5.92 -0.47
N THR A 232 16.42 -5.88 -0.12
CA THR A 232 17.45 -6.81 -0.60
C THR A 232 17.59 -7.96 0.38
N GLY A 233 17.51 -9.18 -0.13
CA GLY A 233 17.75 -10.39 0.64
C GLY A 233 19.15 -10.92 0.39
N PHE A 234 19.80 -11.40 1.44
CA PHE A 234 21.18 -11.89 1.38
C PHE A 234 21.25 -13.37 1.70
N VAL A 235 22.07 -14.09 0.96
CA VAL A 235 22.46 -15.48 1.25
C VAL A 235 23.90 -15.46 1.75
N TYR A 236 24.06 -15.73 3.03
CA TYR A 236 25.34 -15.71 3.74
C TYR A 236 25.95 -17.11 3.86
N ALA A 237 27.28 -17.18 3.81
CA ALA A 237 28.03 -18.39 4.10
C ALA A 237 27.98 -18.74 5.59
N GLY A 238 27.64 -19.99 5.91
CA GLY A 238 27.57 -20.51 7.27
C GLY A 238 26.19 -20.37 7.93
N LEU A 239 26.06 -20.96 9.12
CA LEU A 239 24.90 -20.80 9.99
C LEU A 239 25.20 -19.65 10.95
N LEU A 240 24.55 -18.50 10.74
CA LEU A 240 24.82 -17.28 11.47
C LEU A 240 23.86 -17.13 12.64
N PRO A 241 24.34 -16.68 13.81
CA PRO A 241 23.46 -16.41 14.94
C PRO A 241 22.53 -15.23 14.61
N PHE A 242 21.23 -15.44 14.83
CA PHE A 242 20.23 -14.40 14.76
C PHE A 242 19.33 -14.46 16.01
N GLU A 243 18.84 -13.31 16.43
CA GLU A 243 17.84 -13.21 17.47
C GLU A 243 16.46 -13.18 16.84
N ARG A 244 15.54 -13.98 17.41
CA ARG A 244 14.11 -13.87 17.13
C ARG A 244 13.44 -13.20 18.32
N ALA A 245 13.05 -11.94 18.17
CA ALA A 245 12.20 -11.26 19.14
C ALA A 245 10.74 -11.52 18.76
N CYS A 246 10.03 -12.24 19.61
CA CYS A 246 8.59 -12.42 19.54
C CYS A 246 7.95 -11.38 20.46
N LEU A 247 7.07 -10.54 19.93
CA LEU A 247 6.32 -9.57 20.71
C LEU A 247 4.85 -9.88 20.68
N ASP A 248 4.30 -10.04 21.88
CA ASP A 248 2.87 -10.04 22.08
C ASP A 248 2.37 -8.60 22.05
N VAL A 249 1.53 -8.30 21.06
CA VAL A 249 0.93 -6.98 20.85
C VAL A 249 0.13 -6.52 22.08
N GLU A 250 -0.44 -7.44 22.87
CA GLU A 250 -1.21 -7.10 24.08
C GLU A 250 -0.34 -6.61 25.24
N THR A 251 0.95 -6.94 25.22
CA THR A 251 1.90 -6.54 26.28
C THR A 251 2.66 -5.26 25.95
N MET A 252 2.30 -4.58 24.85
CA MET A 252 2.97 -3.35 24.44
C MET A 252 2.75 -2.24 25.48
N PRO A 253 3.83 -1.63 25.98
CA PRO A 253 3.74 -0.53 26.93
C PRO A 253 3.03 0.68 26.31
N GLU A 254 2.22 1.38 27.11
CA GLU A 254 1.59 2.62 26.68
C GLU A 254 2.65 3.73 26.52
N LEU A 255 2.62 4.39 25.37
CA LEU A 255 3.49 5.52 25.08
C LEU A 255 2.71 6.83 25.25
N PRO A 256 3.37 7.91 25.71
CA PRO A 256 2.74 9.23 25.86
C PRO A 256 2.40 9.88 24.50
N MET A 257 2.92 9.35 23.40
CA MET A 257 2.60 9.78 22.03
C MET A 257 2.02 8.63 21.20
N LYS A 258 1.19 8.97 20.22
CA LYS A 258 0.54 7.99 19.33
C LYS A 258 1.49 7.53 18.23
N VAL A 259 1.64 6.22 18.06
CA VAL A 259 2.38 5.67 16.92
C VAL A 259 1.40 5.36 15.79
N MET A 260 1.57 6.04 14.66
CA MET A 260 0.76 5.89 13.45
C MET A 260 1.60 5.31 12.31
N LEU A 261 0.95 4.91 11.22
CA LEU A 261 1.62 4.33 10.05
C LEU A 261 1.72 5.31 8.88
N ASN A 262 2.80 5.19 8.12
CA ASN A 262 2.94 5.69 6.76
C ASN A 262 2.52 4.59 5.78
N VAL A 263 1.46 4.81 5.00
CA VAL A 263 0.92 3.80 4.08
C VAL A 263 0.75 4.41 2.69
N GLY A 264 1.50 3.91 1.71
CA GLY A 264 1.34 4.31 0.30
C GLY A 264 0.64 3.28 -0.57
N ASN A 265 0.74 1.99 -0.24
CA ASN A 265 0.17 0.91 -1.04
C ASN A 265 -1.10 0.34 -0.38
N PRO A 266 -2.29 0.55 -0.98
CA PRO A 266 -3.55 0.00 -0.46
C PRO A 266 -3.57 -1.52 -0.32
N GLU A 267 -2.86 -2.25 -1.19
CA GLU A 267 -2.84 -3.72 -1.19
C GLU A 267 -2.22 -4.30 0.09
N ARG A 268 -1.32 -3.56 0.73
CA ARG A 268 -0.67 -3.96 1.99
C ARG A 268 -1.42 -3.47 3.23
N ALA A 269 -2.45 -2.63 3.07
CA ALA A 269 -3.15 -2.01 4.20
C ALA A 269 -3.75 -3.05 5.18
N PHE A 270 -4.37 -4.11 4.65
CA PHE A 270 -4.91 -5.19 5.48
C PHE A 270 -3.84 -6.04 6.17
N THR A 271 -2.62 -6.08 5.66
CA THR A 271 -1.51 -6.72 6.37
C THR A 271 -1.03 -5.84 7.51
N PHE A 272 -0.94 -4.52 7.28
CA PHE A 272 -0.44 -3.58 8.27
C PHE A 272 -1.42 -3.35 9.44
N GLN A 273 -2.71 -3.64 9.26
CA GLN A 273 -3.71 -3.47 10.32
C GLN A 273 -3.39 -4.27 11.59
N SER A 274 -2.65 -5.39 11.49
CA SER A 274 -2.29 -6.23 12.63
C SER A 274 -1.12 -5.66 13.46
N ILE A 275 -0.39 -4.69 12.92
CA ILE A 275 0.69 -4.01 13.64
C ILE A 275 0.06 -3.06 14.67
N PRO A 276 0.52 -3.01 15.93
CA PRO A 276 0.03 -2.04 16.90
C PRO A 276 0.17 -0.61 16.35
N ASN A 277 -0.95 0.11 16.25
CA ASN A 277 -0.99 1.46 15.69
C ASN A 277 -2.21 2.26 16.18
N SER A 278 -2.13 3.58 16.05
CA SER A 278 -3.21 4.54 16.32
C SER A 278 -3.88 5.08 15.05
N GLY A 279 -3.70 4.40 13.92
CA GLY A 279 -4.19 4.80 12.59
C GLY A 279 -3.07 5.05 11.59
N VAL A 280 -3.39 5.79 10.53
CA VAL A 280 -2.46 6.16 9.46
C VAL A 280 -2.28 7.67 9.48
N GLY A 281 -1.08 8.14 9.82
CA GLY A 281 -0.80 9.58 9.87
C GLY A 281 -0.33 10.15 8.54
N LEU A 282 0.00 9.28 7.59
CA LEU A 282 0.28 9.66 6.20
C LEU A 282 -0.16 8.54 5.24
N ALA A 283 -1.31 8.72 4.61
CA ALA A 283 -1.72 7.95 3.43
C ALA A 283 -1.32 8.72 2.16
N ARG A 284 -0.42 8.14 1.37
CA ARG A 284 0.14 8.76 0.15
C ARG A 284 -0.65 8.35 -1.09
N LEU A 285 -1.03 9.31 -1.93
CA LEU A 285 -1.76 9.03 -3.18
C LEU A 285 -0.85 8.75 -4.36
N GLU A 286 0.44 9.07 -4.29
CA GLU A 286 1.37 9.01 -5.43
C GLU A 286 1.43 7.60 -6.03
N PHE A 287 1.56 6.57 -5.19
CA PHE A 287 1.57 5.17 -5.65
C PHE A 287 0.27 4.77 -6.36
N LEU A 288 -0.87 5.28 -5.88
CA LEU A 288 -2.16 5.04 -6.51
C LEU A 288 -2.24 5.72 -7.88
N ILE A 289 -1.75 6.95 -7.99
CA ILE A 289 -1.75 7.68 -9.25
C ILE A 289 -0.74 7.07 -10.25
N SER A 290 0.47 6.73 -9.84
CA SER A 290 1.50 6.17 -10.75
C SER A 290 1.26 4.73 -11.15
N ASN A 291 1.01 3.84 -10.18
CA ASN A 291 1.01 2.39 -10.44
C ASN A 291 -0.38 1.88 -10.79
N THR A 292 -1.41 2.46 -10.19
CA THR A 292 -2.77 1.99 -10.34
C THR A 292 -3.51 2.74 -11.46
N ILE A 293 -3.46 4.06 -11.47
CA ILE A 293 -4.13 4.88 -12.50
C ILE A 293 -3.23 4.97 -13.75
N GLY A 294 -1.99 5.44 -13.58
CA GLY A 294 -0.93 5.51 -14.58
C GLY A 294 -1.19 6.45 -15.76
N ILE A 295 -2.21 7.32 -15.69
CA ILE A 295 -2.56 8.27 -16.74
C ILE A 295 -2.66 9.65 -16.09
N HIS A 296 -2.14 10.68 -16.78
CA HIS A 296 -2.24 12.05 -16.33
C HIS A 296 -3.71 12.50 -16.24
N PRO A 297 -4.19 13.09 -15.13
CA PRO A 297 -5.61 13.43 -14.97
C PRO A 297 -6.12 14.39 -16.05
N ARG A 298 -5.26 15.29 -16.53
CA ARG A 298 -5.62 16.22 -17.61
C ARG A 298 -5.85 15.51 -18.96
N ALA A 299 -5.10 14.45 -19.26
CA ALA A 299 -5.33 13.64 -20.45
C ALA A 299 -6.70 12.94 -20.41
N LEU A 300 -7.17 12.58 -19.21
CA LEU A 300 -8.50 11.99 -19.02
C LEU A 300 -9.62 13.03 -19.15
N LEU A 301 -9.39 14.26 -18.68
CA LEU A 301 -10.33 15.37 -18.83
C LEU A 301 -10.46 15.82 -20.29
N ASP A 302 -9.34 15.93 -21.00
CA ASP A 302 -9.29 16.38 -22.39
C ASP A 302 -9.46 15.22 -23.38
N PHE A 303 -9.92 14.04 -22.94
CA PHE A 303 -9.95 12.80 -23.73
C PHE A 303 -10.57 12.97 -25.11
N ASP A 304 -11.70 13.67 -25.22
CA ASP A 304 -12.39 13.90 -26.49
C ASP A 304 -11.57 14.80 -27.44
N HIS A 305 -10.76 15.70 -26.89
CA HIS A 305 -9.94 16.68 -27.59
C HIS A 305 -8.52 16.21 -27.94
N LEU A 306 -8.07 15.05 -27.44
CA LEU A 306 -6.74 14.52 -27.75
C LEU A 306 -6.58 14.24 -29.26
N GLU A 307 -5.50 14.73 -29.86
CA GLU A 307 -5.20 14.47 -31.27
C GLU A 307 -4.49 13.12 -31.48
N ASP A 308 -3.74 12.68 -30.45
CA ASP A 308 -3.00 11.42 -30.45
C ASP A 308 -3.96 10.21 -30.39
N LYS A 309 -4.03 9.49 -31.51
CA LYS A 309 -4.88 8.30 -31.68
C LYS A 309 -4.39 7.11 -30.86
N GLU A 310 -3.08 6.95 -30.68
CA GLU A 310 -2.51 5.85 -29.90
C GLU A 310 -2.84 6.05 -28.41
N LEU A 311 -2.66 7.27 -27.92
CA LEU A 311 -3.03 7.65 -26.56
C LEU A 311 -4.53 7.48 -26.30
N LYS A 312 -5.39 7.94 -27.23
CA LYS A 312 -6.84 7.73 -27.15
C LYS A 312 -7.22 6.26 -27.08
N SER A 313 -6.61 5.42 -27.92
CA SER A 313 -6.84 3.97 -27.90
C SER A 313 -6.43 3.37 -26.55
N PHE A 314 -5.23 3.69 -26.06
CA PHE A 314 -4.73 3.22 -24.77
C PHE A 314 -5.67 3.60 -23.60
N ILE A 315 -6.09 4.86 -23.53
CA ILE A 315 -7.02 5.33 -22.50
C ILE A 315 -8.36 4.59 -22.61
N SER A 316 -8.90 4.42 -23.81
CA SER A 316 -10.17 3.71 -24.03
C SER A 316 -10.10 2.26 -23.53
N GLU A 317 -9.00 1.56 -23.81
CA GLU A 317 -8.81 0.18 -23.35
C GLU A 317 -8.64 0.10 -21.84
N LYS A 318 -7.85 0.99 -21.24
CA LYS A 318 -7.59 1.00 -19.79
C LYS A 318 -8.81 1.39 -18.96
N THR A 319 -9.69 2.20 -19.54
CA THR A 319 -10.88 2.75 -18.86
C THR A 319 -12.18 2.02 -19.21
N ALA A 320 -12.12 0.97 -20.05
CA ALA A 320 -13.29 0.28 -20.61
C ALA A 320 -14.29 -0.26 -19.56
N ALA A 321 -13.82 -0.63 -18.37
CA ALA A 321 -14.66 -1.14 -17.28
C ALA A 321 -15.37 -0.02 -16.46
N TYR A 322 -15.20 1.25 -16.84
CA TYR A 322 -15.69 2.42 -16.13
C TYR A 322 -16.56 3.28 -17.04
N ALA A 323 -17.43 4.11 -16.45
CA ALA A 323 -18.40 4.89 -17.21
C ALA A 323 -17.75 5.95 -18.14
N SER A 324 -16.58 6.45 -17.77
CA SER A 324 -15.79 7.39 -18.57
C SER A 324 -14.33 7.40 -18.10
N PRO A 325 -13.39 7.97 -18.89
CA PRO A 325 -12.01 8.17 -18.47
C PRO A 325 -11.86 8.97 -17.17
N VAL A 326 -12.72 9.98 -16.97
CA VAL A 326 -12.74 10.78 -15.75
C VAL A 326 -13.26 9.97 -14.56
N GLU A 327 -14.33 9.18 -14.76
CA GLU A 327 -14.88 8.33 -13.71
C GLU A 327 -13.90 7.22 -13.31
N TYR A 328 -13.11 6.69 -14.25
CA TYR A 328 -11.99 5.79 -13.94
C TYR A 328 -11.04 6.41 -12.92
N TYR A 329 -10.60 7.66 -13.12
CA TYR A 329 -9.70 8.34 -12.19
C TYR A 329 -10.30 8.44 -10.79
N ILE A 330 -11.54 8.92 -10.71
CA ILE A 330 -12.24 9.12 -9.43
C ILE A 330 -12.48 7.79 -8.72
N GLU A 331 -12.93 6.76 -9.44
CA GLU A 331 -13.23 5.45 -8.86
C GLU A 331 -11.95 4.75 -8.36
N ARG A 332 -10.85 4.82 -9.12
CA ARG A 332 -9.57 4.25 -8.68
C ARG A 332 -9.01 4.97 -7.46
N LEU A 333 -9.11 6.31 -7.41
CA LEU A 333 -8.74 7.07 -6.21
C LEU A 333 -9.61 6.68 -5.02
N LYS A 334 -10.94 6.64 -5.21
CA LYS A 334 -11.90 6.24 -4.18
C LYS A 334 -11.57 4.86 -3.64
N GLU A 335 -11.32 3.87 -4.51
CA GLU A 335 -10.97 2.50 -4.11
C GLU A 335 -9.69 2.45 -3.28
N GLY A 336 -8.62 3.13 -3.72
CA GLY A 336 -7.36 3.14 -2.97
C GLY A 336 -7.50 3.79 -1.59
N ILE A 337 -8.16 4.95 -1.52
CA ILE A 337 -8.41 5.66 -0.26
C ILE A 337 -9.34 4.84 0.65
N ALA A 338 -10.44 4.31 0.11
CA ALA A 338 -11.40 3.52 0.88
C ALA A 338 -10.79 2.22 1.41
N THR A 339 -9.91 1.58 0.63
CA THR A 339 -9.19 0.37 1.07
C THR A 339 -8.31 0.65 2.28
N ILE A 340 -7.53 1.74 2.26
CA ILE A 340 -6.71 2.13 3.41
C ILE A 340 -7.62 2.51 4.59
N ALA A 341 -8.62 3.37 4.37
CA ALA A 341 -9.53 3.81 5.42
C ALA A 341 -10.29 2.67 6.10
N ALA A 342 -10.75 1.68 5.32
CA ALA A 342 -11.44 0.50 5.81
C ALA A 342 -10.52 -0.44 6.60
N ALA A 343 -9.25 -0.58 6.20
CA ALA A 343 -8.29 -1.42 6.91
C ALA A 343 -8.00 -0.94 8.34
N PHE A 344 -8.10 0.37 8.59
CA PHE A 344 -7.84 0.96 9.90
C PHE A 344 -9.11 1.45 10.62
N TYR A 345 -10.30 1.24 10.05
CA TYR A 345 -11.55 1.74 10.62
C TYR A 345 -11.78 1.20 12.05
N PRO A 346 -12.15 2.04 13.05
CA PRO A 346 -12.49 3.47 12.96
C PRO A 346 -11.32 4.44 13.27
N LYS A 347 -10.07 3.97 13.33
CA LYS A 347 -8.89 4.82 13.61
C LYS A 347 -8.68 5.85 12.49
N PRO A 348 -8.14 7.04 12.80
CA PRO A 348 -7.95 8.11 11.82
C PRO A 348 -6.98 7.71 10.70
N VAL A 349 -7.27 8.17 9.48
CA VAL A 349 -6.45 7.97 8.28
C VAL A 349 -6.27 9.31 7.58
N ILE A 350 -5.12 9.95 7.77
CA ILE A 350 -4.79 11.25 7.20
C ILE A 350 -4.29 11.06 5.77
N VAL A 351 -5.11 11.41 4.78
CA VAL A 351 -4.80 11.29 3.35
C VAL A 351 -4.17 12.57 2.85
N ARG A 352 -2.92 12.49 2.42
CA ARG A 352 -2.24 13.59 1.73
C ARG A 352 -2.71 13.64 0.28
N LEU A 353 -3.24 14.77 -0.15
CA LEU A 353 -3.55 14.99 -1.56
C LEU A 353 -2.27 14.96 -2.40
N SER A 354 -2.40 14.83 -3.72
CA SER A 354 -1.26 14.55 -4.59
C SER A 354 -0.15 15.60 -4.47
N ASP A 355 1.04 15.17 -4.07
CA ASP A 355 2.20 16.05 -3.89
C ASP A 355 3.24 15.85 -4.99
N PHE A 356 2.83 15.33 -6.15
CA PHE A 356 3.73 15.11 -7.27
C PHE A 356 4.37 16.41 -7.76
N LYS A 357 5.66 16.32 -8.06
CA LYS A 357 6.40 17.30 -8.85
C LYS A 357 5.99 17.19 -10.32
N SER A 358 6.19 18.25 -11.09
CA SER A 358 5.83 18.30 -12.52
C SER A 358 6.52 17.19 -13.34
N ASN A 359 7.79 16.88 -13.03
CA ASN A 359 8.52 15.79 -13.67
C ASN A 359 7.95 14.39 -13.36
N GLU A 360 7.32 14.19 -12.20
CA GLU A 360 6.66 12.93 -11.85
C GLU A 360 5.32 12.79 -12.59
N TYR A 361 4.55 13.89 -12.69
CA TYR A 361 3.36 13.93 -13.53
C TYR A 361 3.70 13.71 -15.02
N ALA A 362 4.83 14.25 -15.50
CA ALA A 362 5.29 14.09 -16.87
C ALA A 362 5.54 12.63 -17.25
N ASN A 363 5.93 11.81 -16.27
CA ASN A 363 6.18 10.38 -16.45
C ASN A 363 4.90 9.53 -16.55
N LEU A 364 3.72 10.09 -16.25
CA LEU A 364 2.45 9.40 -16.47
C LEU A 364 2.13 9.36 -17.96
N THR A 365 1.34 8.38 -18.39
CA THR A 365 0.87 8.33 -19.77
C THR A 365 0.07 9.60 -20.12
N GLY A 366 0.50 10.30 -21.17
CA GLY A 366 -0.05 11.60 -21.58
C GLY A 366 0.42 12.81 -20.75
N GLY A 367 1.33 12.63 -19.79
CA GLY A 367 1.80 13.69 -18.89
C GLY A 367 2.67 14.75 -19.56
N SER A 368 3.54 14.33 -20.49
CA SER A 368 4.45 15.24 -21.22
C SER A 368 3.76 16.33 -22.05
N LEU A 369 2.44 16.20 -22.30
CA LEU A 369 1.63 17.21 -22.98
C LEU A 369 1.30 18.41 -22.10
N TYR A 370 1.32 18.22 -20.78
CA TYR A 370 0.80 19.19 -19.81
C TYR A 370 1.87 19.71 -18.85
N GLU A 371 2.97 18.96 -18.69
CA GLU A 371 3.97 19.23 -17.68
C GLU A 371 5.21 19.88 -18.29
N PRO A 372 5.46 21.18 -18.03
CA PRO A 372 6.67 21.84 -18.51
C PRO A 372 7.90 21.33 -17.77
N HIS A 373 9.07 21.48 -18.41
CA HIS A 373 10.34 21.24 -17.74
C HIS A 373 10.60 22.33 -16.69
N GLU A 374 11.02 21.90 -15.50
CA GLU A 374 11.44 22.80 -14.42
C GLU A 374 12.88 22.46 -14.03
N GLU A 375 13.72 23.49 -13.90
CA GLU A 375 15.12 23.33 -13.48
C GLU A 375 15.24 22.72 -12.08
N ASN A 376 14.31 23.05 -11.18
CA ASN A 376 14.30 22.57 -9.79
C ASN A 376 12.90 22.03 -9.42
N PRO A 377 12.54 20.80 -9.82
CA PRO A 377 11.21 20.25 -9.60
C PRO A 377 10.81 20.18 -8.12
N MET A 378 11.77 20.09 -7.19
CA MET A 378 11.50 20.13 -5.75
C MET A 378 10.80 21.42 -5.32
N LEU A 379 11.16 22.56 -5.94
CA LEU A 379 10.65 23.90 -5.62
C LEU A 379 9.57 24.37 -6.60
N GLY A 380 9.24 23.54 -7.58
CA GLY A 380 8.42 23.87 -8.75
C GLY A 380 6.90 23.79 -8.53
N PHE A 381 6.17 23.58 -9.61
CA PHE A 381 4.71 23.59 -9.67
C PHE A 381 4.08 22.33 -9.03
N ARG A 382 3.87 22.37 -7.71
CA ARG A 382 3.33 21.26 -6.90
C ARG A 382 2.56 21.73 -5.66
N GLY A 383 1.84 20.81 -5.01
CA GLY A 383 1.07 21.05 -3.79
C GLY A 383 0.03 22.17 -3.93
N ALA A 384 -0.13 23.00 -2.90
CA ALA A 384 -1.21 24.00 -2.84
C ALA A 384 -1.24 24.95 -4.03
N SER A 385 -0.09 25.41 -4.54
CA SER A 385 -0.04 26.32 -5.69
C SER A 385 -0.57 25.67 -6.97
N ARG A 386 -0.34 24.36 -7.15
CA ARG A 386 -0.90 23.58 -8.26
C ARG A 386 -2.41 23.44 -8.13
N TYR A 387 -2.93 23.16 -6.93
CA TYR A 387 -4.37 22.91 -6.73
C TYR A 387 -5.26 24.10 -7.09
N VAL A 388 -4.76 25.32 -6.90
CA VAL A 388 -5.51 26.56 -7.13
C VAL A 388 -5.18 27.22 -8.47
N SER A 389 -4.33 26.60 -9.29
CA SER A 389 -4.00 27.11 -10.61
C SER A 389 -5.15 26.82 -11.60
N PRO A 390 -5.51 27.77 -12.48
CA PRO A 390 -6.55 27.56 -13.50
C PRO A 390 -6.29 26.36 -14.41
N GLU A 391 -5.02 26.03 -14.65
CA GLU A 391 -4.61 24.92 -15.51
C GLU A 391 -4.89 23.55 -14.87
N PHE A 392 -4.91 23.46 -13.54
CA PHE A 392 -4.99 22.19 -12.80
C PHE A 392 -6.19 22.08 -11.83
N GLU A 393 -6.95 23.15 -11.59
CA GLU A 393 -8.09 23.14 -10.66
C GLU A 393 -9.12 22.03 -10.97
N ALA A 394 -9.33 21.74 -12.25
CA ALA A 394 -10.22 20.66 -12.70
C ALA A 394 -9.70 19.27 -12.33
N CYS A 395 -8.37 19.06 -12.33
CA CYS A 395 -7.74 17.83 -11.87
C CYS A 395 -7.88 17.69 -10.35
N PHE A 396 -7.65 18.78 -9.61
CA PHE A 396 -7.83 18.82 -8.15
C PHE A 396 -9.27 18.50 -7.72
N ALA A 397 -10.26 18.96 -8.49
CA ALA A 397 -11.67 18.63 -8.27
C ALA A 397 -11.94 17.11 -8.32
N LEU A 398 -11.19 16.35 -9.14
CA LEU A 398 -11.34 14.88 -9.22
C LEU A 398 -10.90 14.20 -7.93
N GLU A 399 -9.76 14.63 -7.35
CA GLU A 399 -9.29 14.14 -6.05
C GLU A 399 -10.27 14.48 -4.93
N CYS A 400 -10.77 15.73 -4.90
CA CYS A 400 -11.78 16.14 -3.94
C CYS A 400 -13.05 15.29 -4.03
N LYS A 401 -13.52 15.02 -5.26
CA LYS A 401 -14.70 14.18 -5.51
C LYS A 401 -14.48 12.76 -5.00
N ALA A 402 -13.30 12.17 -5.22
CA ALA A 402 -12.97 10.84 -4.68
C ALA A 402 -13.03 10.81 -3.15
N VAL A 403 -12.40 11.78 -2.46
CA VAL A 403 -12.44 11.90 -0.99
C VAL A 403 -13.87 12.05 -0.48
N ARG A 404 -14.70 12.88 -1.14
CA ARG A 404 -16.11 13.05 -0.77
C ARG A 404 -16.89 11.75 -0.87
N ARG A 405 -16.74 10.99 -1.95
CA ARG A 405 -17.40 9.68 -2.09
C ARG A 405 -17.01 8.73 -0.95
N VAL A 406 -15.73 8.68 -0.59
CA VAL A 406 -15.27 7.83 0.52
C VAL A 406 -15.91 8.24 1.86
N ARG A 407 -15.94 9.54 2.16
CA ARG A 407 -16.45 10.02 3.45
C ARG A 407 -17.97 10.04 3.53
N GLU A 408 -18.61 10.66 2.55
CA GLU A 408 -20.04 11.00 2.56
C GLU A 408 -20.89 9.81 2.10
N GLU A 409 -20.52 9.18 0.98
CA GLU A 409 -21.30 8.06 0.40
C GLU A 409 -20.98 6.74 1.11
N MET A 410 -19.70 6.35 1.19
CA MET A 410 -19.28 5.08 1.80
C MET A 410 -19.28 5.12 3.34
N GLY A 411 -19.27 6.32 3.94
CA GLY A 411 -19.31 6.49 5.40
C GLY A 411 -17.99 6.26 6.12
N LEU A 412 -16.86 6.27 5.42
CA LEU A 412 -15.52 6.15 6.02
C LEU A 412 -15.08 7.52 6.54
N THR A 413 -15.76 7.98 7.60
CA THR A 413 -15.56 9.31 8.21
C THR A 413 -14.24 9.46 8.98
N ASN A 414 -13.50 8.36 9.13
CA ASN A 414 -12.17 8.33 9.74
C ASN A 414 -11.06 8.84 8.81
N VAL A 415 -11.35 9.04 7.51
CA VAL A 415 -10.44 9.76 6.62
C VAL A 415 -10.26 11.19 7.14
N GLU A 416 -9.09 11.79 7.00
CA GLU A 416 -8.82 13.22 7.12
C GLU A 416 -8.08 13.68 5.86
N VAL A 417 -8.07 14.97 5.55
CA VAL A 417 -7.37 15.50 4.36
C VAL A 417 -6.15 16.27 4.80
N MET A 418 -5.01 16.03 4.17
CA MET A 418 -3.78 16.78 4.36
C MET A 418 -3.36 17.50 3.08
N ILE A 419 -3.07 18.80 3.22
CA ILE A 419 -2.62 19.65 2.12
C ILE A 419 -1.09 19.82 2.20
N PRO A 420 -0.35 19.34 1.18
CA PRO A 420 1.09 19.52 1.09
C PRO A 420 1.48 20.88 0.48
N PHE A 421 2.74 21.23 0.70
CA PHE A 421 3.50 22.29 0.04
C PHE A 421 2.81 23.68 0.05
N VAL A 422 2.18 24.04 1.17
CA VAL A 422 1.53 25.35 1.35
C VAL A 422 2.59 26.41 1.66
N ARG A 423 2.93 27.29 0.71
CA ARG A 423 4.08 28.21 0.84
C ARG A 423 3.74 29.46 1.65
N THR A 424 2.53 29.98 1.44
CA THR A 424 2.08 31.25 2.01
C THR A 424 0.70 31.15 2.65
N VAL A 425 0.41 32.06 3.58
CA VAL A 425 -0.92 32.14 4.22
C VAL A 425 -2.02 32.47 3.19
N ALA A 426 -1.68 33.17 2.12
CA ALA A 426 -2.60 33.41 1.01
C ALA A 426 -2.97 32.11 0.28
N GLU A 427 -1.98 31.24 -0.01
CA GLU A 427 -2.24 29.91 -0.57
C GLU A 427 -3.07 29.05 0.37
N ALA A 428 -2.80 29.09 1.69
CA ALA A 428 -3.61 28.41 2.69
C ALA A 428 -5.09 28.82 2.61
N LYS A 429 -5.37 30.12 2.47
CA LYS A 429 -6.73 30.61 2.27
C LYS A 429 -7.34 30.10 0.96
N SER A 430 -6.60 30.21 -0.14
CA SER A 430 -7.09 29.82 -1.47
C SER A 430 -7.40 28.34 -1.57
N VAL A 431 -6.57 27.46 -1.00
CA VAL A 431 -6.79 26.00 -1.06
C VAL A 431 -7.96 25.57 -0.18
N ILE A 432 -8.17 26.21 0.99
CA ILE A 432 -9.35 25.95 1.82
C ILE A 432 -10.64 26.37 1.09
N GLU A 433 -10.61 27.48 0.36
CA GLU A 433 -11.75 27.91 -0.47
C GLU A 433 -11.97 26.94 -1.63
N ALA A 434 -10.91 26.48 -2.31
CA ALA A 434 -11.01 25.48 -3.38
C ALA A 434 -11.59 24.14 -2.87
N LEU A 435 -11.18 23.68 -1.69
CA LEU A 435 -11.79 22.50 -1.04
C LEU A 435 -13.28 22.72 -0.80
N LYS A 436 -13.66 23.89 -0.27
CA LYS A 436 -15.04 24.26 0.02
C LYS A 436 -15.89 24.28 -1.26
N GLN A 437 -15.40 24.88 -2.34
CA GLN A 437 -16.05 24.90 -3.65
C GLN A 437 -16.29 23.49 -4.19
N ASN A 438 -15.39 22.56 -3.89
CA ASN A 438 -15.54 21.14 -4.23
C ASN A 438 -16.37 20.32 -3.21
N GLY A 439 -16.89 20.97 -2.17
CA GLY A 439 -17.78 20.39 -1.15
C GLY A 439 -17.09 19.81 0.08
N LEU A 440 -15.78 19.98 0.22
CA LEU A 440 -15.00 19.58 1.40
C LEU A 440 -14.80 20.79 2.32
N GLU A 441 -15.63 20.91 3.35
CA GLU A 441 -15.56 22.01 4.32
C GLU A 441 -15.23 21.51 5.72
N ARG A 442 -14.25 22.15 6.37
CA ARG A 442 -13.81 21.83 7.73
C ARG A 442 -15.00 21.84 8.70
N GLY A 443 -15.10 20.79 9.52
CA GLY A 443 -16.20 20.57 10.47
C GLY A 443 -17.47 19.97 9.85
N LYS A 444 -17.72 20.16 8.56
CA LYS A 444 -18.84 19.53 7.86
C LYS A 444 -18.61 18.03 7.75
N HIS A 445 -19.58 17.21 8.17
CA HIS A 445 -19.44 15.75 8.28
C HIS A 445 -18.19 15.31 9.08
N GLY A 446 -17.76 16.12 10.05
CA GLY A 446 -16.57 15.87 10.86
C GLY A 446 -15.26 15.91 10.08
N LEU A 447 -15.21 16.58 8.91
CA LEU A 447 -13.98 16.73 8.14
C LEU A 447 -12.94 17.54 8.93
N ARG A 448 -11.77 16.92 9.11
CA ARG A 448 -10.56 17.59 9.58
C ARG A 448 -9.62 17.82 8.39
N VAL A 449 -9.03 19.01 8.35
CA VAL A 449 -8.08 19.42 7.32
C VAL A 449 -6.75 19.75 7.98
N ILE A 450 -5.74 18.94 7.71
CA ILE A 450 -4.39 19.02 8.23
C ILE A 450 -3.49 19.71 7.20
N MET A 451 -2.50 20.47 7.63
CA MET A 451 -1.46 21.00 6.74
C MET A 451 -0.17 20.21 6.93
N MET A 452 0.52 19.90 5.83
CA MET A 452 1.88 19.41 5.94
C MET A 452 2.81 20.60 6.27
N CYS A 453 3.42 20.59 7.45
CA CYS A 453 4.36 21.61 7.90
C CYS A 453 5.76 21.23 7.43
N GLU A 454 6.11 21.65 6.23
CA GLU A 454 7.32 21.18 5.54
C GLU A 454 8.17 22.29 4.91
N LEU A 455 7.69 23.54 4.92
CA LEU A 455 8.49 24.70 4.52
C LEU A 455 8.91 25.51 5.76
N PRO A 456 10.08 26.17 5.75
CA PRO A 456 10.48 27.07 6.84
C PRO A 456 9.45 28.16 7.13
N SER A 457 8.77 28.69 6.11
CA SER A 457 7.67 29.66 6.29
C SER A 457 6.53 29.12 7.15
N ASN A 458 6.26 27.81 7.11
CA ASN A 458 5.19 27.16 7.86
C ASN A 458 5.49 27.17 9.36
N ALA A 459 6.75 26.93 9.74
CA ALA A 459 7.19 27.01 11.12
C ALA A 459 7.27 28.47 11.61
N LEU A 460 7.84 29.37 10.79
CA LEU A 460 7.99 30.78 11.12
C LEU A 460 6.64 31.49 11.32
N LEU A 461 5.62 31.13 10.54
CA LEU A 461 4.27 31.71 10.59
C LEU A 461 3.23 30.69 11.07
N ALA A 462 3.62 29.71 11.89
CA ALA A 462 2.78 28.60 12.31
C ALA A 462 1.41 29.03 12.84
N THR A 463 1.37 30.06 13.69
CA THR A 463 0.12 30.60 14.26
C THR A 463 -0.84 31.14 13.19
N GLU A 464 -0.32 31.75 12.12
CA GLU A 464 -1.14 32.30 11.04
C GLU A 464 -1.70 31.20 10.15
N PHE A 465 -0.87 30.22 9.78
CA PHE A 465 -1.32 29.04 9.05
C PHE A 465 -2.36 28.23 9.84
N LEU A 466 -2.17 28.05 11.14
CA LEU A 466 -3.08 27.29 12.00
C LEU A 466 -4.51 27.84 12.01
N LYS A 467 -4.77 29.09 11.63
CA LYS A 467 -6.16 29.61 11.51
C LYS A 467 -6.98 28.80 10.49
N TYR A 468 -6.32 28.27 9.47
CA TYR A 468 -6.93 27.57 8.32
C TYR A 468 -7.04 26.05 8.48
N PHE A 469 -6.25 25.45 9.38
CA PHE A 469 -6.14 23.99 9.52
C PHE A 469 -6.49 23.49 10.94
N ASP A 470 -6.81 22.20 11.10
CA ASP A 470 -7.09 21.54 12.40
C ASP A 470 -5.83 21.07 13.12
N GLY A 471 -4.67 21.25 12.49
CA GLY A 471 -3.37 20.86 13.00
C GLY A 471 -2.38 20.65 11.88
N PHE A 472 -1.17 20.22 12.24
CA PHE A 472 -0.07 19.98 11.32
C PHE A 472 0.41 18.53 11.35
N SER A 473 0.90 18.08 10.20
CA SER A 473 1.83 16.95 10.12
C SER A 473 3.15 17.47 9.59
N ILE A 474 4.22 17.39 10.37
CA ILE A 474 5.54 17.84 9.95
C ILE A 474 6.07 16.87 8.89
N GLY A 475 6.37 17.40 7.69
CA GLY A 475 7.12 16.68 6.66
C GLY A 475 8.60 16.98 6.85
N SER A 476 9.27 16.22 7.73
CA SER A 476 10.64 16.54 8.17
C SER A 476 11.68 16.43 7.05
N ASN A 477 11.40 15.61 6.04
CA ASN A 477 12.24 15.48 4.87
C ASN A 477 12.37 16.80 4.08
N ASP A 478 11.26 17.33 3.59
CA ASP A 478 11.24 18.58 2.83
C ASP A 478 11.63 19.77 3.72
N LEU A 479 11.25 19.76 5.02
CA LEU A 479 11.68 20.78 5.96
C LEU A 479 13.20 20.83 6.11
N THR A 480 13.85 19.68 6.22
CA THR A 480 15.31 19.58 6.34
C THR A 480 16.00 20.07 5.06
N GLN A 481 15.53 19.61 3.89
CA GLN A 481 16.05 20.07 2.59
C GLN A 481 15.99 21.59 2.44
N LEU A 482 14.83 22.20 2.75
CA LEU A 482 14.63 23.64 2.60
C LEU A 482 15.32 24.48 3.67
N THR A 483 15.48 23.93 4.88
CA THR A 483 16.19 24.63 5.97
C THR A 483 17.68 24.67 5.72
N LEU A 484 18.24 23.59 5.18
CA LEU A 484 19.68 23.44 4.95
C LEU A 484 20.10 23.83 3.52
N GLY A 485 19.15 24.03 2.60
CA GLY A 485 19.43 24.33 1.20
C GLY A 485 20.02 23.14 0.45
N LEU A 486 19.49 21.94 0.71
CA LEU A 486 19.99 20.67 0.19
C LEU A 486 18.96 19.96 -0.68
N ASP A 487 19.45 19.30 -1.73
CA ASP A 487 18.73 18.22 -2.40
C ASP A 487 19.35 16.90 -1.93
N ARG A 488 18.55 16.07 -1.25
CA ARG A 488 19.03 14.79 -0.72
C ARG A 488 19.32 13.76 -1.81
N ASP A 489 18.74 13.92 -3.00
CA ASP A 489 18.96 13.03 -4.13
C ASP A 489 20.30 13.37 -4.82
N SER A 490 20.89 14.53 -4.50
CA SER A 490 22.21 14.93 -4.95
C SER A 490 23.32 14.30 -4.09
N GLY A 491 23.96 13.26 -4.62
CA GLY A 491 25.05 12.56 -3.93
C GLY A 491 26.25 13.42 -3.53
N LEU A 492 26.38 14.65 -4.05
CA LEU A 492 27.43 15.60 -3.68
C LEU A 492 27.21 16.25 -2.30
N VAL A 493 25.94 16.39 -1.89
CA VAL A 493 25.57 17.14 -0.66
C VAL A 493 24.67 16.34 0.29
N ALA A 494 24.14 15.20 -0.15
CA ALA A 494 23.27 14.32 0.64
C ALA A 494 23.85 13.93 2.01
N ALA A 495 25.17 13.83 2.14
CA ALA A 495 25.83 13.52 3.41
C ALA A 495 25.61 14.58 4.52
N GLN A 496 25.17 15.79 4.16
CA GLN A 496 24.88 16.88 5.09
C GLN A 496 23.41 16.87 5.57
N PHE A 497 22.58 15.98 5.03
CA PHE A 497 21.18 15.83 5.43
C PHE A 497 21.09 15.19 6.82
N ASP A 498 20.61 15.95 7.81
CA ASP A 498 20.29 15.43 9.14
C ASP A 498 19.05 16.16 9.70
N GLU A 499 17.97 15.42 9.92
CA GLU A 499 16.71 15.94 10.47
C GLU A 499 16.84 16.41 11.93
N ARG A 500 17.95 16.05 12.60
CA ARG A 500 18.28 16.44 13.97
C ARG A 500 19.10 17.72 14.05
N ASN A 501 19.49 18.30 12.92
CA ASN A 501 20.24 19.55 12.87
C ASN A 501 19.53 20.64 13.70
N ASP A 502 20.29 21.44 14.44
CA ASP A 502 19.72 22.43 15.37
C ASP A 502 18.82 23.46 14.67
N ALA A 503 19.13 23.83 13.42
CA ALA A 503 18.26 24.71 12.62
C ALA A 503 16.91 24.05 12.32
N VAL A 504 16.91 22.75 12.02
CA VAL A 504 15.69 21.98 11.77
C VAL A 504 14.91 21.82 13.08
N LYS A 505 15.56 21.41 14.17
CA LYS A 505 14.93 21.30 15.50
C LYS A 505 14.31 22.61 15.97
N ALA A 506 14.92 23.76 15.69
CA ALA A 506 14.33 25.05 16.01
C ALA A 506 12.99 25.26 15.29
N LEU A 507 12.90 24.93 14.00
CA LEU A 507 11.66 25.03 13.24
C LEU A 507 10.61 24.00 13.69
N LEU A 508 11.03 22.77 13.99
CA LEU A 508 10.16 21.73 14.57
C LEU A 508 9.55 22.20 15.90
N HIS A 509 10.40 22.73 16.80
CA HIS A 509 9.98 23.28 18.09
C HIS A 509 8.94 24.39 17.91
N MET A 510 9.19 25.35 17.01
CA MET A 510 8.24 26.43 16.72
C MET A 510 6.87 25.90 16.28
N ALA A 511 6.83 24.94 15.36
CA ALA A 511 5.60 24.33 14.88
C ALA A 511 4.85 23.55 15.99
N ILE A 512 5.58 22.77 16.79
CA ILE A 512 5.03 22.00 17.91
C ILE A 512 4.41 22.94 18.96
N VAL A 513 5.16 23.96 19.41
CA VAL A 513 4.68 24.92 20.40
C VAL A 513 3.44 25.67 19.91
N ALA A 514 3.42 26.10 18.65
CA ALA A 514 2.27 26.79 18.07
C ALA A 514 1.01 25.91 18.05
N CYS A 515 1.13 24.63 17.65
CA CYS A 515 0.01 23.70 17.63
C CYS A 515 -0.50 23.41 19.05
N LYS A 516 0.41 23.12 20.00
CA LYS A 516 0.05 22.83 21.39
C LYS A 516 -0.63 24.03 22.06
N SER A 517 -0.11 25.24 21.83
CA SER A 517 -0.69 26.48 22.37
C SER A 517 -2.09 26.75 21.79
N ALA A 518 -2.35 26.31 20.56
CA ALA A 518 -3.66 26.41 19.91
C ALA A 518 -4.60 25.22 20.21
N GLY A 519 -4.14 24.20 20.96
CA GLY A 519 -4.91 22.97 21.20
C GLY A 519 -5.19 22.17 19.92
N LYS A 520 -4.28 22.24 18.93
CA LYS A 520 -4.43 21.62 17.61
C LYS A 520 -3.48 20.44 17.44
N TYR A 521 -3.85 19.54 16.53
CA TYR A 521 -3.09 18.33 16.25
C TYR A 521 -1.68 18.66 15.77
N ILE A 522 -0.70 17.89 16.23
CA ILE A 522 0.68 17.95 15.71
C ILE A 522 1.26 16.55 15.62
N GLY A 523 1.45 16.08 14.39
CA GLY A 523 2.19 14.85 14.09
C GLY A 523 3.47 15.13 13.33
N ILE A 524 4.30 14.11 13.17
CA ILE A 524 5.45 14.10 12.25
C ILE A 524 5.37 12.85 11.37
N CYS A 525 5.71 13.00 10.09
CA CYS A 525 5.83 11.91 9.15
C CYS A 525 7.22 11.94 8.50
N GLY A 526 7.85 10.77 8.40
CA GLY A 526 9.23 10.65 7.95
C GLY A 526 9.86 9.36 8.45
N GLN A 527 11.11 9.11 8.07
CA GLN A 527 11.91 8.00 8.62
C GLN A 527 12.84 8.45 9.74
N GLY A 528 13.12 9.74 9.92
CA GLY A 528 13.98 10.23 10.99
C GLY A 528 13.70 9.64 12.38
N PRO A 529 12.45 9.59 12.86
CA PRO A 529 12.16 9.01 14.17
C PRO A 529 12.41 7.50 14.26
N SER A 530 12.34 6.75 13.15
CA SER A 530 12.73 5.34 13.13
C SER A 530 14.24 5.17 13.00
N ASP A 531 14.89 5.98 12.16
CA ASP A 531 16.31 5.88 11.84
C ASP A 531 17.18 6.38 13.00
N HIS A 532 16.65 7.31 13.79
CA HIS A 532 17.33 7.99 14.88
C HIS A 532 16.47 7.97 16.15
N GLN A 533 16.72 6.97 16.99
CA GLN A 533 15.99 6.76 18.24
C GLN A 533 16.08 7.95 19.21
N ASP A 534 17.22 8.64 19.26
CA ASP A 534 17.42 9.87 20.03
C ASP A 534 16.51 11.02 19.55
N PHE A 535 16.25 11.09 18.24
CA PHE A 535 15.31 12.06 17.66
C PHE A 535 13.87 11.76 18.05
N ALA A 536 13.45 10.48 18.00
CA ALA A 536 12.12 10.09 18.48
C ALA A 536 11.92 10.42 19.96
N GLN A 537 12.95 10.20 20.80
CA GLN A 537 12.91 10.60 22.20
C GLN A 537 12.80 12.11 22.37
N TRP A 538 13.52 12.90 21.57
CA TRP A 538 13.43 14.36 21.59
C TRP A 538 12.01 14.84 21.23
N LEU A 539 11.43 14.30 20.15
CA LEU A 539 10.05 14.62 19.74
C LEU A 539 9.02 14.27 20.83
N MET A 540 9.20 13.13 21.50
CA MET A 540 8.36 12.74 22.63
C MET A 540 8.46 13.74 23.80
N LYS A 541 9.67 14.24 24.10
CA LYS A 541 9.90 15.27 25.13
C LYS A 541 9.31 16.63 24.77
N GLU A 542 9.39 17.03 23.50
CA GLU A 542 8.71 18.23 22.98
C GLU A 542 7.18 18.11 23.07
N GLY A 543 6.69 16.88 23.20
CA GLY A 543 5.27 16.55 23.36
C GLY A 543 4.52 16.61 22.04
N ILE A 544 5.12 16.03 21.00
CA ILE A 544 4.41 15.74 19.75
C ILE A 544 3.26 14.76 20.01
N GLU A 545 2.12 14.92 19.32
CA GLU A 545 0.96 14.08 19.55
C GLU A 545 1.11 12.71 18.88
N SER A 546 1.70 12.67 17.68
CA SER A 546 1.91 11.43 16.94
C SER A 546 3.21 11.39 16.14
N VAL A 547 3.69 10.17 15.92
CA VAL A 547 4.80 9.87 15.01
C VAL A 547 4.32 8.82 14.02
N SER A 548 4.44 9.11 12.72
CA SER A 548 4.03 8.22 11.65
C SER A 548 5.23 7.51 11.04
N LEU A 549 5.29 6.20 11.21
CA LEU A 549 6.45 5.36 10.88
C LEU A 549 6.15 4.39 9.74
N ASN A 550 7.20 3.87 9.12
CA ASN A 550 7.00 2.74 8.21
C ASN A 550 6.62 1.49 9.02
N PRO A 551 5.76 0.60 8.49
CA PRO A 551 5.26 -0.56 9.25
C PRO A 551 6.33 -1.46 9.87
N ASP A 552 7.50 -1.55 9.24
CA ASP A 552 8.64 -2.37 9.67
C ASP A 552 9.42 -1.80 10.86
N SER A 553 9.40 -0.47 11.06
CA SER A 553 10.11 0.19 12.15
C SER A 553 9.27 0.40 13.41
N VAL A 554 7.94 0.25 13.32
CA VAL A 554 7.00 0.54 14.42
C VAL A 554 7.39 -0.15 15.72
N LEU A 555 7.65 -1.46 15.69
CA LEU A 555 7.99 -2.19 16.90
C LEU A 555 9.28 -1.68 17.54
N GLU A 556 10.31 -1.44 16.72
CA GLU A 556 11.61 -0.98 17.20
C GLU A 556 11.47 0.31 17.97
N THR A 557 10.81 1.28 17.34
CA THR A 557 10.64 2.62 17.89
C THR A 557 9.79 2.56 19.14
N CYS A 558 8.71 1.77 19.15
CA CYS A 558 7.86 1.63 20.34
C CYS A 558 8.63 1.05 21.54
N LEU A 559 9.38 -0.03 21.34
CA LEU A 559 10.15 -0.67 22.41
C LEU A 559 11.27 0.21 22.95
N PHE A 560 11.91 0.97 22.06
CA PHE A 560 12.93 1.91 22.47
C PHE A 560 12.33 3.01 23.35
N LEU A 561 11.24 3.64 22.87
CA LEU A 561 10.61 4.77 23.56
C LEU A 561 10.02 4.39 24.91
N ALA A 562 9.50 3.17 25.04
CA ALA A 562 8.92 2.70 26.28
C ALA A 562 9.94 2.45 27.41
N LYS A 563 11.23 2.37 27.07
CA LYS A 563 12.33 2.23 28.03
C LYS A 563 12.86 3.57 28.54
N GLN A 564 12.42 4.68 27.95
CA GLN A 564 12.85 6.04 28.28
C GLN A 564 11.91 6.67 29.30
#